data_AF-A0A0Q1C5Q6-F1
#
_entry.id   AF-A0A0Q1C5Q6-F1
#
_cell.length_a   1.000
_cell.length_b   1.000
_cell.length_c   1.000
_cell.angle_alpha   90.00
_cell.angle_beta   90.00
_cell.angle_gamma   90.00
#
_symmetry.space_group_name_H-M   'P 1'
#
loop_
_entity.id
_entity.type
_entity.pdbx_description
1 polymer ?
#
loop_
_entity_poly.entity_id
_entity_poly.type
_entity_poly.pdbx_seq_one_letter_code
_entity_poly.pdbx_strand_id
1 'polypeptide(L)'
;MERLFKTLQDRLVKELRLSGAKNCEDANRVLSRYLVVFNHKFSRAVQKSGDYHRNVDASVNLDEILAVQTARTLRGDRTVLYEKHWYQVLTKTRAARVTVYNYLNGRMVIKNRECVSV
;
A
#
# COMPACT_ATOMS: atom_id res chain seq x y z
N MET A 1 -2.42 22.17 -19.55
CA MET A 1 -2.33 21.00 -18.62
C MET A 1 -2.09 21.42 -17.16
N GLU A 2 -2.63 22.55 -16.68
CA GLU A 2 -2.43 23.05 -15.29
C GLU A 2 -3.70 23.08 -14.41
N ARG A 3 -4.89 22.92 -15.01
CA ARG A 3 -6.16 23.14 -14.28
C ARG A 3 -6.59 21.96 -13.40
N LEU A 4 -6.07 20.75 -13.63
CA LEU A 4 -6.46 19.55 -12.87
C LEU A 4 -5.60 19.34 -11.61
N PHE A 5 -4.31 19.66 -11.65
CA PHE A 5 -3.42 19.56 -10.48
C PHE A 5 -3.72 20.59 -9.38
N LYS A 6 -4.53 21.63 -9.67
CA LYS A 6 -5.00 22.63 -8.71
C LYS A 6 -6.28 22.25 -7.95
N THR A 7 -6.99 21.17 -8.32
CA THR A 7 -8.33 20.90 -7.78
C THR A 7 -8.33 20.17 -6.44
N LEU A 8 -7.41 19.22 -6.23
CA LEU A 8 -7.46 18.31 -5.07
C LEU A 8 -6.37 18.59 -4.04
N GLN A 9 -5.09 18.67 -4.44
CA GLN A 9 -3.99 18.77 -3.47
C GLN A 9 -4.09 20.01 -2.58
N ASP A 10 -4.32 21.18 -3.19
CA ASP A 10 -4.27 22.44 -2.44
C ASP A 10 -5.54 22.70 -1.61
N ARG A 11 -6.69 22.21 -2.09
CA ARG A 11 -7.98 22.35 -1.42
C ARG A 11 -8.19 21.33 -0.31
N LEU A 12 -7.81 20.07 -0.54
CA LEU A 12 -7.91 19.03 0.47
C LEU A 12 -7.05 19.36 1.69
N VAL A 13 -5.83 19.87 1.48
CA VAL A 13 -4.95 20.31 2.59
C VAL A 13 -5.61 21.44 3.41
N LYS A 14 -6.27 22.40 2.75
CA LYS A 14 -6.99 23.48 3.43
C LYS A 14 -8.20 22.96 4.22
N GLU A 15 -8.98 22.07 3.64
CA GLU A 15 -10.14 21.45 4.30
C GLU A 15 -9.74 20.59 5.51
N LEU A 16 -8.66 19.82 5.40
CA LEU A 16 -8.10 19.06 6.52
C LEU A 16 -7.63 19.99 7.65
N ARG A 17 -6.98 21.11 7.31
CA ARG A 17 -6.57 22.12 8.30
C ARG A 17 -7.75 22.82 8.96
N LEU A 18 -8.75 23.23 8.18
CA LEU A 18 -9.98 23.87 8.69
C LEU A 18 -10.77 22.95 9.63
N SER A 19 -10.77 21.64 9.32
CA SER A 19 -11.42 20.63 10.14
C SER A 19 -10.58 20.20 11.35
N GLY A 20 -9.36 20.72 11.48
CA GLY A 20 -8.47 20.39 12.61
C GLY A 20 -8.02 18.93 12.65
N ALA A 21 -7.99 18.23 11.51
CA ALA A 21 -7.61 16.81 11.46
C ALA A 21 -6.14 16.63 11.83
N LYS A 22 -5.87 15.82 12.86
CA LYS A 22 -4.50 15.61 13.42
C LYS A 22 -3.98 14.19 13.23
N ASN A 23 -4.84 13.25 12.83
CA ASN A 23 -4.51 11.86 12.60
C ASN A 23 -5.25 11.33 11.35
N CYS A 24 -4.92 10.10 10.94
CA CYS A 24 -5.51 9.47 9.76
C CYS A 24 -7.03 9.25 9.91
N GLU A 25 -7.51 8.98 11.11
CA GLU A 25 -8.94 8.73 11.34
C GLU A 25 -9.76 9.99 11.11
N ASP A 26 -9.35 11.12 11.69
CA ASP A 26 -9.97 12.43 11.47
C ASP A 26 -9.91 12.82 10.00
N ALA A 27 -8.76 12.59 9.35
CA ALA A 27 -8.61 12.86 7.93
C ALA A 27 -9.58 12.03 7.06
N ASN A 28 -9.79 10.74 7.39
CA ASN A 28 -10.74 9.88 6.68
C ASN A 28 -12.20 10.35 6.86
N ARG A 29 -12.56 10.86 8.05
CA ARG A 29 -13.89 11.46 8.28
C ARG A 29 -14.09 12.71 7.42
N VAL A 30 -13.09 13.60 7.37
CA VAL A 30 -13.13 14.79 6.51
C VAL A 30 -13.23 14.41 5.03
N LEU A 31 -12.42 13.43 4.60
CA LEU A 31 -12.38 12.97 3.22
C LEU A 31 -13.75 12.44 2.75
N SER A 32 -14.43 11.67 3.61
CA SER A 32 -15.75 11.09 3.31
C SER A 32 -16.78 12.16 2.94
N ARG A 33 -16.80 13.27 3.68
CA ARG A 33 -17.66 14.44 3.38
C ARG A 33 -17.13 15.23 2.18
N TYR A 34 -15.83 15.49 2.13
CA TYR A 34 -15.21 16.32 1.10
C TYR A 34 -15.40 15.74 -0.30
N LEU A 35 -15.25 14.42 -0.45
CA LEU A 35 -15.38 13.73 -1.74
C LEU A 35 -16.78 13.91 -2.34
N VAL A 36 -17.85 13.93 -1.53
CA VAL A 36 -19.21 14.18 -2.02
C VAL A 36 -19.32 15.57 -2.65
N VAL A 37 -18.85 16.60 -1.94
CA VAL A 37 -18.88 18.00 -2.42
C VAL A 37 -17.95 18.19 -3.63
N PHE A 38 -16.79 17.54 -3.60
CA PHE A 38 -15.82 17.57 -4.68
C PHE A 38 -16.39 16.94 -5.95
N ASN A 39 -16.93 15.73 -5.84
CA ASN A 39 -17.52 15.01 -6.96
C ASN A 39 -18.72 15.77 -7.53
N HIS A 40 -19.56 16.39 -6.70
CA HIS A 40 -20.64 17.25 -7.22
C HIS A 40 -20.11 18.40 -8.10
N LYS A 41 -18.97 19.00 -7.76
CA LYS A 41 -18.40 20.15 -8.49
C LYS A 41 -17.56 19.78 -9.70
N PHE A 42 -16.87 18.64 -9.65
CA PHE A 42 -15.84 18.29 -10.64
C PHE A 42 -16.12 16.99 -11.38
N SER A 43 -17.06 16.16 -10.93
CA SER A 43 -17.46 15.00 -11.72
C SER A 43 -18.05 15.46 -13.04
N ARG A 44 -17.70 14.76 -14.11
CA ARG A 44 -18.31 14.93 -15.42
C ARG A 44 -19.05 13.65 -15.74
N ALA A 45 -20.26 13.76 -16.26
CA ALA A 45 -20.97 12.61 -16.79
C ALA A 45 -20.09 11.92 -17.84
N VAL A 46 -19.96 10.60 -17.71
CA VAL A 46 -19.17 9.82 -18.65
C VAL A 46 -19.90 9.80 -19.99
N GLN A 47 -19.18 10.05 -21.09
CA GLN A 47 -19.80 10.04 -22.43
C GLN A 47 -20.30 8.64 -22.85
N LYS A 48 -19.70 7.58 -22.30
CA LYS A 48 -20.13 6.18 -22.44
C LYS A 48 -19.90 5.48 -21.12
N SER A 49 -20.91 4.80 -20.58
CA SER A 49 -20.73 4.01 -19.36
C SER A 49 -19.93 2.75 -19.67
N GLY A 50 -18.82 2.55 -18.96
CA GLY A 50 -17.95 1.39 -19.10
C GLY A 50 -16.79 1.47 -18.12
N ASP A 51 -16.27 0.32 -17.72
CA ASP A 51 -14.99 0.24 -17.02
C ASP A 51 -13.87 0.36 -18.06
N TYR A 52 -13.14 1.48 -18.01
CA TYR A 52 -12.01 1.75 -18.90
C TYR A 52 -10.67 1.52 -18.21
N HIS A 53 -10.66 0.96 -16.99
CA HIS A 53 -9.43 0.58 -16.33
C HIS A 53 -8.79 -0.61 -17.03
N ARG A 54 -7.46 -0.64 -17.04
CA ARG A 54 -6.71 -1.81 -17.48
C ARG A 54 -6.77 -2.85 -16.37
N ASN A 55 -7.22 -4.05 -16.70
CA ASN A 55 -7.09 -5.20 -15.80
C ASN A 55 -5.62 -5.44 -15.45
N VAL A 56 -5.38 -5.78 -14.20
CA VAL A 56 -4.05 -6.18 -13.74
C VAL A 56 -3.69 -7.48 -14.45
N ASP A 57 -2.48 -7.53 -15.01
CA ASP A 57 -1.96 -8.75 -15.63
C ASP A 57 -1.88 -9.87 -14.58
N ALA A 58 -2.25 -11.10 -14.95
CA ALA A 58 -2.25 -12.24 -14.04
C ALA A 58 -0.86 -12.55 -13.45
N SER A 59 0.22 -12.12 -14.12
CA SER A 59 1.59 -12.22 -13.62
C SER A 59 1.92 -11.19 -12.53
N VAL A 60 1.12 -10.14 -12.37
CA VAL A 60 1.37 -9.04 -11.43
C VAL A 60 0.64 -9.31 -10.11
N ASN A 61 1.42 -9.60 -9.07
CA ASN A 61 0.91 -9.71 -7.71
C ASN A 61 0.99 -8.35 -6.99
N LEU A 62 -0.11 -7.59 -7.00
CA LEU A 62 -0.18 -6.28 -6.34
C LEU A 62 0.06 -6.35 -4.84
N ASP A 63 -0.41 -7.40 -4.16
CA ASP A 63 -0.22 -7.53 -2.71
C ASP A 63 1.26 -7.58 -2.36
N GLU A 64 2.07 -8.28 -3.15
CA GLU A 64 3.52 -8.33 -2.93
C GLU A 64 4.21 -7.02 -3.29
N ILE A 65 3.80 -6.38 -4.38
CA ILE A 65 4.38 -5.12 -4.85
C ILE A 65 4.13 -4.01 -3.83
N LEU A 66 2.92 -3.95 -3.27
CA LEU A 66 2.49 -2.91 -2.33
C LEU A 66 2.86 -3.23 -0.87
N ALA A 67 3.34 -4.44 -0.58
CA ALA A 67 3.81 -4.80 0.76
C ALA A 67 5.10 -4.06 1.13
N VAL A 68 5.26 -3.77 2.42
CA VAL A 68 6.54 -3.31 2.97
C VAL A 68 7.49 -4.50 3.03
N GLN A 69 8.58 -4.43 2.27
CA GLN A 69 9.56 -5.51 2.12
C GLN A 69 10.83 -5.20 2.89
N THR A 70 11.18 -6.04 3.87
CA THR A 70 12.41 -5.87 4.67
C THR A 70 13.30 -7.09 4.56
N ALA A 71 14.49 -6.94 3.97
CA ALA A 71 15.48 -8.01 3.91
C ALA A 71 16.12 -8.25 5.29
N ARG A 72 16.23 -9.53 5.67
CA ARG A 72 16.83 -9.97 6.93
C ARG A 72 17.75 -11.16 6.71
N THR A 73 18.77 -11.27 7.55
CA THR A 73 19.64 -12.45 7.59
C THR A 73 18.92 -13.58 8.32
N LEU A 74 18.92 -14.77 7.71
CA LEU A 74 18.50 -15.99 8.37
C LEU A 74 19.71 -16.59 9.08
N ARG A 75 19.63 -16.75 10.40
CA ARG A 75 20.71 -17.35 11.19
C ARG A 75 20.79 -18.86 10.97
N GLY A 76 21.91 -19.47 11.35
CA GLY A 76 22.13 -20.92 11.16
C GLY A 76 21.14 -21.81 11.93
N ASP A 77 20.55 -21.31 13.00
CA ASP A 77 19.45 -21.93 13.76
C ASP A 77 18.07 -21.69 13.11
N ARG A 78 18.03 -21.08 11.92
CA ARG A 78 16.82 -20.68 11.17
C ARG A 78 15.96 -19.64 11.90
N THR A 79 16.59 -18.77 12.69
CA THR A 79 15.92 -17.63 13.31
C THR A 79 16.12 -16.32 12.56
N VAL A 80 15.15 -15.41 12.66
CA VAL A 80 15.16 -14.07 12.08
C VAL A 80 14.76 -13.06 13.15
N LEU A 81 15.53 -12.00 13.34
CA LEU A 81 15.14 -10.85 14.16
C LEU A 81 14.38 -9.83 13.30
N TYR A 82 13.13 -9.57 13.66
CA TYR A 82 12.30 -8.58 13.00
C TYR A 82 11.47 -7.82 14.04
N GLU A 83 11.48 -6.47 13.99
CA GLU A 83 10.78 -5.61 14.95
C GLU A 83 10.93 -6.03 16.42
N LYS A 84 12.16 -6.31 16.85
CA LYS A 84 12.51 -6.75 18.22
C LYS A 84 11.99 -8.13 18.63
N HIS A 85 11.40 -8.88 17.71
CA HIS A 85 10.91 -10.25 17.93
C HIS A 85 11.73 -11.26 17.13
N TRP A 86 11.95 -12.43 17.71
CA TRP A 86 12.60 -13.56 17.06
C TRP A 86 11.55 -14.47 16.44
N TYR A 87 11.72 -14.75 15.15
CA TYR A 87 10.86 -15.66 14.40
C TYR A 87 11.65 -16.88 14.00
N GLN A 88 11.11 -18.06 14.28
CA GLN A 88 11.69 -19.34 13.87
C GLN A 88 11.08 -19.76 12.53
N VAL A 89 11.93 -19.95 11.51
CA VAL A 89 11.51 -20.52 10.23
C VAL A 89 11.52 -22.04 10.36
N LEU A 90 10.32 -22.64 10.31
CA LEU A 90 10.14 -24.08 10.43
C LEU A 90 10.52 -24.80 9.13
N THR A 91 10.28 -24.17 7.99
CA THR A 91 10.65 -24.68 6.67
C THR A 91 12.16 -24.84 6.58
N LYS A 92 12.62 -26.03 6.18
CA LYS A 92 14.04 -26.27 5.91
C LYS A 92 14.45 -25.49 4.66
N THR A 93 15.36 -24.53 4.83
CA THR A 93 15.92 -23.73 3.74
C THR A 93 17.42 -23.54 3.97
N ARG A 94 18.18 -23.41 2.88
CA ARG A 94 19.61 -23.05 2.90
C ARG A 94 19.85 -21.56 2.67
N ALA A 95 18.78 -20.77 2.55
CA ALA A 95 18.87 -19.34 2.28
C ALA A 95 19.58 -18.62 3.42
N ALA A 96 20.61 -17.83 3.10
CA ALA A 96 21.26 -16.96 4.08
C ALA A 96 20.45 -15.68 4.35
N ARG A 97 19.57 -15.31 3.42
CA ARG A 97 18.72 -14.13 3.51
C ARG A 97 17.27 -14.48 3.23
N VAL A 98 16.37 -13.78 3.91
CA VAL A 98 14.94 -13.85 3.69
C VAL A 98 14.37 -12.43 3.63
N THR A 99 13.20 -12.28 3.03
CA THR A 99 12.47 -11.01 3.00
C THR A 99 11.20 -11.16 3.84
N VAL A 100 11.01 -10.25 4.79
CA VAL A 100 9.78 -10.11 5.54
C VAL A 100 8.87 -9.16 4.76
N TYR A 101 7.68 -9.65 4.40
CA TYR A 101 6.62 -8.90 3.73
C TYR A 101 5.56 -8.55 4.78
N ASN A 102 5.30 -7.26 4.98
CA ASN A 102 4.12 -6.78 5.69
C ASN A 102 3.11 -6.26 4.69
N TYR A 103 2.00 -6.97 4.57
CA TYR A 103 0.90 -6.62 3.69
C TYR A 103 0.02 -5.54 4.33
N LEU A 104 -0.70 -4.78 3.49
CA LEU A 104 -1.57 -3.69 3.95
C LEU A 104 -2.72 -4.14 4.86
N ASN A 105 -3.10 -5.41 4.79
CA ASN A 105 -4.09 -6.03 5.67
C ASN A 105 -3.53 -6.47 7.04
N GLY A 106 -2.27 -6.16 7.34
CA GLY A 106 -1.60 -6.54 8.58
C GLY A 106 -1.02 -7.96 8.60
N ARG A 107 -1.18 -8.74 7.52
CA ARG A 107 -0.53 -10.05 7.41
C ARG A 107 0.97 -9.87 7.24
N MET A 108 1.75 -10.68 7.95
CA MET A 108 3.20 -10.78 7.80
C MET A 108 3.59 -12.15 7.23
N VAL A 109 4.49 -12.18 6.25
CA VAL A 109 5.04 -13.42 5.68
C VAL A 109 6.55 -13.30 5.47
N ILE A 110 7.29 -14.34 5.82
CA ILE A 110 8.73 -14.45 5.54
C ILE A 110 8.91 -15.33 4.31
N LYS A 111 9.56 -14.81 3.26
CA LYS A 111 9.83 -15.54 2.01
C LYS A 111 11.33 -15.56 1.72
N ASN A 112 11.79 -16.63 1.10
CA ASN A 112 13.06 -16.61 0.41
C ASN A 112 12.84 -15.96 -0.97
N ARG A 113 13.58 -14.89 -1.29
CA ARG A 113 13.47 -14.19 -2.58
C ARG A 113 14.41 -14.77 -3.65
N GLU A 114 15.35 -15.63 -3.25
CA GLU A 114 16.27 -16.31 -4.16
C GLU A 114 15.61 -17.54 -4.76
N CYS A 115 14.80 -17.31 -5.79
CA CYS A 115 14.55 -18.21 -6.92
C CYS A 115 13.94 -17.35 -8.05
N VAL A 116 14.73 -16.44 -8.60
CA VAL A 116 14.49 -15.96 -9.97
C VAL A 116 15.45 -16.76 -10.85
N SER A 117 15.01 -17.93 -11.29
CA SER A 117 15.59 -18.59 -12.45
C SER A 117 15.11 -17.82 -13.68
N VAL A 118 16.03 -17.12 -14.34
CA VAL A 118 15.88 -16.73 -15.75
C VAL A 118 16.16 -17.94 -16.61
#